data_AF-A0A923MH74-F1
#
_entry.id   AF-A0A923MH74-F1
#
_cell.length_a   1.000
_cell.length_b   1.000
_cell.length_c   1.000
_cell.angle_alpha   90.00
_cell.angle_beta   90.00
_cell.angle_gamma   90.00
#
_symmetry.space_group_name_H-M   'P 1'
#
loop_
_entity.id
_entity.type
_entity.pdbx_description
1 polymer ?
#
loop_
_entity_poly.entity_id
_entity_poly.type
_entity_poly.pdbx_seq_one_letter_code
_entity_poly.pdbx_strand_id
1 'polypeptide(L)'
;MMAENERAWKQRYLYRMFSHHTKDKEMENYVVNAIWARLDDLNVKPVTQQYVRRPNGYALIDLYFPQINYGVECDEAYHKDNTLKDAAREIDLQTALSACSEDGLTIRRVDATLDADALHARIREIVCEIRQKVAEKGEQLSPWLEQEEEWRSIKERGILRTEDAYSFKTIADICQKCFGKDANYRIQRSFFHVADDRMLWCPKLAIELPDGSKVAQSRGWINELSADWNVIIEHNDSGATPVKHPDQPRYTFAKSKDERGENAYRFIGIFEWSETTPSGEHIYKRMASDMKLK
;
A
#
# COMPACT_ATOMS: atom_id res chain seq x y z
N MET A 1 -17.71 -26.95 -2.61
CA MET A 1 -17.70 -25.80 -3.53
C MET A 1 -17.16 -24.50 -2.92
N MET A 2 -17.39 -24.15 -1.64
CA MET A 2 -16.75 -22.95 -1.05
C MET A 2 -15.24 -23.15 -0.74
N ALA A 3 -14.85 -24.31 -0.23
CA ALA A 3 -13.44 -24.60 0.12
C ALA A 3 -12.48 -24.73 -1.08
N GLU A 4 -12.98 -25.11 -2.27
CA GLU A 4 -12.16 -25.15 -3.49
C GLU A 4 -11.82 -23.74 -4.01
N ASN A 5 -12.71 -22.77 -3.77
CA ASN A 5 -12.50 -21.39 -4.21
C ASN A 5 -11.57 -20.61 -3.23
N GLU A 6 -11.62 -20.94 -1.93
CA GLU A 6 -10.73 -20.38 -0.89
C GLU A 6 -9.24 -20.70 -1.12
N ARG A 7 -8.89 -21.84 -1.74
CA ARG A 7 -7.49 -22.20 -1.97
C ARG A 7 -6.93 -21.63 -3.27
N ALA A 8 -7.78 -21.40 -4.27
CA ALA A 8 -7.37 -20.91 -5.57
C ALA A 8 -6.82 -19.47 -5.52
N TRP A 9 -7.37 -18.61 -4.65
CA TRP A 9 -6.88 -17.23 -4.54
C TRP A 9 -5.50 -17.16 -3.86
N LYS A 10 -5.25 -17.94 -2.79
CA LYS A 10 -3.93 -18.03 -2.15
C LYS A 10 -2.88 -18.53 -3.12
N GLN A 11 -3.21 -19.54 -3.92
CA GLN A 11 -2.31 -20.04 -4.95
C GLN A 11 -1.92 -18.95 -5.95
N ARG A 12 -2.90 -18.24 -6.53
CA ARG A 12 -2.64 -17.13 -7.48
C ARG A 12 -1.85 -16.00 -6.83
N TYR A 13 -2.13 -15.71 -5.56
CA TYR A 13 -1.39 -14.74 -4.77
C TYR A 13 0.08 -15.13 -4.62
N LEU A 14 0.36 -16.38 -4.23
CA LEU A 14 1.72 -16.87 -4.07
C LEU A 14 2.51 -16.86 -5.38
N TYR A 15 1.88 -17.19 -6.51
CA TYR A 15 2.51 -17.05 -7.84
C TYR A 15 2.85 -15.59 -8.17
N ARG A 16 2.05 -14.63 -7.72
CA ARG A 16 2.39 -13.22 -7.89
C ARG A 16 3.60 -12.84 -7.02
N MET A 17 3.57 -13.18 -5.73
CA MET A 17 4.61 -12.81 -4.77
C MET A 17 5.97 -13.44 -5.11
N PHE A 18 6.02 -14.75 -5.36
CA PHE A 18 7.28 -15.49 -5.45
C PHE A 18 7.78 -15.76 -6.87
N SER A 19 6.96 -15.49 -7.89
CA SER A 19 7.37 -15.66 -9.29
C SER A 19 7.42 -14.34 -10.06
N HIS A 20 6.42 -13.46 -9.90
CA HIS A 20 6.37 -12.23 -10.69
C HIS A 20 7.18 -11.08 -10.08
N HIS A 21 7.08 -10.86 -8.77
CA HIS A 21 7.76 -9.72 -8.13
C HIS A 21 9.27 -9.89 -8.12
N THR A 22 9.73 -11.07 -7.75
CA THR A 22 11.15 -11.42 -7.63
C THR A 22 11.78 -11.81 -8.97
N LYS A 23 11.08 -11.56 -10.08
CA LYS A 23 11.56 -11.89 -11.41
C LYS A 23 12.84 -11.09 -11.69
N ASP A 24 13.83 -11.74 -12.31
CA ASP A 24 15.11 -11.14 -12.72
C ASP A 24 16.03 -10.72 -11.53
N LYS A 25 15.72 -11.15 -10.30
CA LYS A 25 16.55 -10.95 -9.11
C LYS A 25 17.02 -12.29 -8.54
N GLU A 26 18.07 -12.87 -9.12
CA GLU A 26 18.47 -14.26 -8.88
C GLU A 26 18.67 -14.59 -7.39
N MET A 27 19.44 -13.78 -6.66
CA MET A 27 19.77 -14.03 -5.27
C MET A 27 18.57 -13.75 -4.35
N GLU A 28 17.91 -12.59 -4.49
CA GLU A 28 16.67 -12.27 -3.78
C GLU A 28 15.63 -13.38 -3.97
N ASN A 29 15.37 -13.78 -5.22
CA ASN A 29 14.40 -14.82 -5.57
C ASN A 29 14.70 -16.13 -4.85
N TYR A 30 15.96 -16.58 -4.86
CA TYR A 30 16.35 -17.80 -4.16
C TYR A 30 16.09 -17.70 -2.66
N VAL A 31 16.54 -16.63 -2.01
CA VAL A 31 16.44 -16.45 -0.56
C VAL A 31 14.98 -16.42 -0.12
N VAL A 32 14.13 -15.60 -0.75
CA VAL A 32 12.73 -15.47 -0.33
C VAL A 32 11.93 -16.75 -0.57
N ASN A 33 12.18 -17.47 -1.68
CA ASN A 33 11.57 -18.77 -1.94
C ASN A 33 12.06 -19.83 -0.94
N ALA A 34 13.35 -19.84 -0.62
CA ALA A 34 13.94 -20.78 0.31
C ALA A 34 13.42 -20.61 1.75
N ILE A 35 13.17 -19.37 2.18
CA ILE A 35 12.51 -19.07 3.46
C ILE A 35 11.06 -19.55 3.42
N TRP A 36 10.28 -19.14 2.42
CA TRP A 36 8.86 -19.47 2.31
C TRP A 36 8.61 -20.98 2.27
N ALA A 37 9.33 -21.70 1.40
CA ALA A 37 9.18 -23.15 1.26
C ALA A 37 9.56 -23.93 2.52
N ARG A 38 10.45 -23.38 3.37
CA ARG A 38 10.83 -23.98 4.65
C ARG A 38 9.92 -23.60 5.79
N LEU A 39 9.33 -22.40 5.75
CA LEU A 39 8.34 -21.97 6.72
C LEU A 39 7.13 -22.90 6.65
N ASP A 40 6.63 -23.13 5.43
CA ASP A 40 5.53 -24.06 5.10
C ASP A 40 4.28 -23.85 5.97
N ASP A 41 3.85 -22.60 6.08
CA ASP A 41 2.69 -22.20 6.89
C ASP A 41 1.77 -21.24 6.12
N LEU A 42 0.64 -21.76 5.63
CA LEU A 42 -0.37 -21.01 4.88
C LEU A 42 -1.26 -20.11 5.77
N ASN A 43 -1.02 -20.07 7.07
CA ASN A 43 -1.64 -19.10 7.97
C ASN A 43 -0.85 -17.80 8.03
N VAL A 44 0.40 -17.80 7.56
CA VAL A 44 1.26 -16.61 7.51
C VAL A 44 1.19 -16.03 6.10
N LYS A 45 0.85 -14.74 6.00
CA LYS A 45 0.79 -13.95 4.78
C LYS A 45 2.19 -13.46 4.39
N PRO A 46 2.76 -13.92 3.26
CA PRO A 46 3.99 -13.35 2.73
C PRO A 46 3.68 -12.18 1.80
N VAL A 47 4.43 -11.08 1.91
CA VAL A 47 4.42 -10.00 0.94
C VAL A 47 5.85 -9.80 0.44
N THR A 48 6.09 -9.93 -0.86
CA THR A 48 7.41 -9.64 -1.42
C THR A 48 7.50 -8.21 -1.91
N GLN A 49 8.67 -7.60 -1.78
CA GLN A 49 8.94 -6.22 -2.22
C GLN A 49 7.98 -5.21 -1.58
N GLN A 50 7.81 -5.32 -0.26
CA GLN A 50 6.98 -4.41 0.53
C GLN A 50 7.74 -3.10 0.81
N TYR A 51 7.13 -1.97 0.47
CA TYR A 51 7.65 -0.68 0.89
C TYR A 51 7.33 -0.41 2.38
N VAL A 52 8.30 0.11 3.11
CA VAL A 52 8.15 0.56 4.49
C VAL A 52 8.50 2.02 4.57
N ARG A 53 7.66 2.78 5.25
CA ARG A 53 7.90 4.20 5.49
C ARG A 53 8.88 4.37 6.65
N ARG A 54 9.92 5.16 6.42
CA ARG A 54 10.94 5.57 7.41
C ARG A 54 10.92 7.11 7.59
N PRO A 55 11.51 7.66 8.67
CA PRO A 55 11.57 9.12 8.85
C PRO A 55 12.21 9.88 7.69
N ASN A 56 13.17 9.25 6.99
CA ASN A 56 13.96 9.86 5.92
C ASN A 56 13.61 9.34 4.52
N GLY A 57 12.44 8.75 4.33
CA GLY A 57 11.98 8.23 3.04
C GLY A 57 11.32 6.86 3.17
N TYR A 58 11.60 5.97 2.22
CA TYR A 58 11.06 4.62 2.21
C TYR A 58 12.17 3.61 1.99
N ALA A 59 11.94 2.38 2.43
CA ALA A 59 12.80 1.24 2.13
C ALA A 59 11.97 0.12 1.52
N LEU A 60 12.59 -0.66 0.64
CA LEU A 60 12.00 -1.87 0.07
C LEU A 60 12.46 -3.08 0.89
N ILE A 61 11.52 -3.86 1.39
CA ILE A 61 11.77 -5.13 2.08
C ILE A 61 11.43 -6.27 1.14
N ASP A 62 12.39 -7.17 0.93
CA ASP A 62 12.27 -8.23 -0.09
C ASP A 62 11.21 -9.26 0.28
N LEU A 63 11.10 -9.60 1.57
CA LEU A 63 10.04 -10.45 2.12
C LEU A 63 9.53 -9.93 3.46
N TYR A 64 8.24 -9.68 3.56
CA TYR A 64 7.58 -9.12 4.74
C TYR A 64 6.40 -10.00 5.18
N PHE A 65 6.24 -10.13 6.50
CA PHE A 65 5.16 -10.87 7.16
C PHE A 65 4.36 -9.90 8.05
N PRO A 66 3.24 -9.34 7.55
CA PRO A 66 2.49 -8.29 8.24
C PRO A 66 2.00 -8.69 9.63
N GLN A 67 1.51 -9.93 9.81
CA GLN A 67 0.89 -10.40 11.05
C GLN A 67 1.85 -10.40 12.26
N ILE A 68 3.15 -10.48 12.00
CA ILE A 68 4.21 -10.50 13.01
C ILE A 68 5.16 -9.31 12.90
N ASN A 69 4.87 -8.36 12.00
CA ASN A 69 5.71 -7.21 11.66
C ASN A 69 7.19 -7.57 11.49
N TYR A 70 7.47 -8.52 10.59
CA TYR A 70 8.80 -9.09 10.39
C TYR A 70 9.21 -9.01 8.92
N GLY A 71 10.39 -8.46 8.64
CA GLY A 71 10.94 -8.29 7.31
C GLY A 71 12.28 -9.00 7.14
N VAL A 72 12.58 -9.39 5.91
CA VAL A 72 13.86 -9.96 5.47
C VAL A 72 14.37 -9.13 4.29
N GLU A 73 15.62 -8.69 4.38
CA GLU A 73 16.37 -7.99 3.33
C GLU A 73 17.51 -8.91 2.83
N CYS A 74 17.68 -9.02 1.52
CA CYS A 74 18.71 -9.79 0.84
C CYS A 74 19.86 -8.85 0.44
N ASP A 75 21.01 -8.99 1.09
CA ASP A 75 22.20 -8.18 0.78
C ASP A 75 22.99 -8.86 -0.35
N GLU A 76 22.84 -8.34 -1.58
CA GLU A 76 23.67 -8.72 -2.71
C GLU A 76 24.99 -7.93 -2.72
N ALA A 77 26.06 -8.49 -3.32
CA ALA A 77 27.39 -7.85 -3.38
C ALA A 77 27.33 -6.41 -3.92
N TYR A 78 26.42 -6.15 -4.87
CA TYR A 78 26.23 -4.85 -5.52
C TYR A 78 25.52 -3.80 -4.66
N HIS A 79 24.90 -4.18 -3.54
CA HIS A 79 24.29 -3.24 -2.61
C HIS A 79 25.27 -2.64 -1.58
N LYS A 80 26.51 -3.16 -1.49
CA LYS A 80 27.57 -2.59 -0.64
C LYS A 80 28.11 -1.25 -1.18
N ASP A 81 27.91 -0.96 -2.47
CA ASP A 81 28.26 0.33 -3.10
C ASP A 81 27.04 0.99 -3.78
N ASN A 82 26.46 1.97 -3.09
CA ASN A 82 25.85 3.19 -3.65
C ASN A 82 24.56 3.18 -4.52
N THR A 83 23.82 2.09 -4.73
CA THR A 83 22.54 2.13 -5.49
C THR A 83 21.28 2.43 -4.67
N LEU A 84 21.35 2.38 -3.33
CA LEU A 84 20.21 2.71 -2.45
C LEU A 84 19.90 4.22 -2.37
N LYS A 85 20.85 5.09 -2.75
CA LYS A 85 20.66 6.55 -2.71
C LYS A 85 19.79 7.10 -3.85
N ASP A 86 19.68 6.37 -4.96
CA ASP A 86 18.87 6.79 -6.10
C ASP A 86 17.47 6.13 -6.10
N ALA A 87 17.36 4.85 -5.70
CA ALA A 87 16.07 4.13 -5.67
C ALA A 87 15.11 4.59 -4.56
N ALA A 88 15.61 5.19 -3.47
CA ALA A 88 14.76 5.75 -2.41
C ALA A 88 13.92 6.95 -2.86
N ARG A 89 14.25 7.56 -4.01
CA ARG A 89 13.56 8.74 -4.58
C ARG A 89 12.60 8.42 -5.71
N GLU A 90 12.61 7.20 -6.24
CA GLU A 90 11.74 6.78 -7.34
C GLU A 90 10.57 5.92 -6.84
N ILE A 91 9.87 6.40 -5.81
CA ILE A 91 8.68 5.72 -5.30
C ILE A 91 7.49 6.53 -5.75
N ASP A 92 6.75 5.99 -6.73
CA ASP A 92 5.44 6.50 -7.07
C ASP A 92 4.62 6.59 -5.78
N LEU A 93 4.06 7.77 -5.49
CA LEU A 93 3.26 8.04 -4.31
C LEU A 93 2.10 7.05 -4.18
N GLN A 94 1.64 6.46 -5.30
CA GLN A 94 0.70 5.33 -5.32
C GLN A 94 1.20 4.11 -4.53
N THR A 95 2.50 3.84 -4.58
CA THR A 95 3.17 2.74 -3.89
C THR A 95 3.47 3.12 -2.44
N ALA A 96 3.88 4.36 -2.18
CA ALA A 96 4.04 4.89 -0.83
C ALA A 96 2.76 4.80 0.02
N LEU A 97 1.59 4.97 -0.61
CA LEU A 97 0.29 4.76 0.05
C LEU A 97 0.07 3.33 0.54
N SER A 98 0.77 2.34 -0.03
CA SER A 98 0.72 0.94 0.40
C SER A 98 1.77 0.61 1.47
N ALA A 99 2.64 1.56 1.82
CA ALA A 99 3.72 1.32 2.76
C ALA A 99 3.20 1.08 4.19
N CYS A 100 3.82 0.15 4.90
CA CYS A 100 3.56 -0.07 6.32
C CYS A 100 4.50 0.79 7.20
N SER A 101 4.12 0.94 8.48
CA SER A 101 4.95 1.65 9.48
C SER A 101 6.16 0.79 9.87
N GLU A 102 7.28 1.45 10.17
CA GLU A 102 8.46 0.85 10.80
C GLU A 102 8.26 0.55 12.30
N ASP A 103 7.19 1.07 12.92
CA ASP A 103 6.98 0.91 14.37
C ASP A 103 6.88 -0.57 14.77
N GLY A 104 7.85 -1.04 15.55
CA GLY A 104 7.93 -2.43 15.99
C GLY A 104 8.36 -3.43 14.91
N LEU A 105 8.83 -2.95 13.75
CA LEU A 105 9.29 -3.79 12.64
C LEU A 105 10.62 -4.46 12.99
N THR A 106 10.67 -5.78 12.88
CA THR A 106 11.92 -6.54 12.98
C THR A 106 12.46 -6.80 11.58
N ILE A 107 13.67 -6.33 11.25
CA ILE A 107 14.33 -6.61 9.96
C ILE A 107 15.52 -7.56 10.18
N ARG A 108 15.61 -8.62 9.39
CA ARG A 108 16.80 -9.49 9.29
C ARG A 108 17.42 -9.41 7.91
N ARG A 109 18.76 -9.37 7.89
CA ARG A 109 19.54 -9.44 6.66
C ARG A 109 20.06 -10.84 6.38
N VAL A 110 20.13 -11.17 5.10
CA VAL A 110 20.77 -12.37 4.55
C VAL A 110 21.84 -11.91 3.57
N ASP A 111 23.12 -12.11 3.90
CA ASP A 111 24.21 -11.89 2.94
C ASP A 111 24.17 -13.03 1.91
N ALA A 112 23.72 -12.71 0.70
CA ALA A 112 23.57 -13.69 -0.38
C ALA A 112 24.89 -14.06 -1.06
N THR A 113 26.00 -13.44 -0.64
CA THR A 113 27.36 -13.72 -1.13
C THR A 113 28.07 -14.81 -0.32
N LEU A 114 27.44 -15.26 0.77
CA LEU A 114 27.94 -16.37 1.57
C LEU A 114 27.98 -17.68 0.77
N ASP A 115 28.83 -18.61 1.21
CA ASP A 115 28.79 -19.97 0.70
C ASP A 115 27.45 -20.66 1.02
N ALA A 116 27.15 -21.73 0.31
CA ALA A 116 25.85 -22.40 0.40
C ALA A 116 25.50 -22.85 1.82
N ASP A 117 26.46 -23.38 2.59
CA ASP A 117 26.20 -23.89 3.94
C ASP A 117 25.90 -22.75 4.91
N ALA A 118 26.67 -21.67 4.85
CA ALA A 118 26.45 -20.47 5.65
C ALA A 118 25.14 -19.75 5.28
N LEU A 119 24.84 -19.61 3.99
CA LEU A 119 23.58 -19.06 3.49
C LEU A 119 22.39 -19.86 4.02
N HIS A 120 22.44 -21.19 3.89
CA HIS A 120 21.37 -22.05 4.37
C HIS A 120 21.26 -22.07 5.90
N ALA A 121 22.36 -21.95 6.64
CA ALA A 121 22.32 -21.79 8.09
C ALA A 121 21.55 -20.52 8.46
N ARG A 122 21.86 -19.39 7.81
CA ARG A 122 21.18 -18.12 8.03
C ARG A 122 19.69 -18.18 7.71
N ILE A 123 19.33 -18.82 6.60
CA ILE A 123 17.91 -19.04 6.22
C ILE A 123 17.19 -19.86 7.29
N ARG A 124 17.81 -20.92 7.82
CA ARG A 124 17.20 -21.74 8.89
C ARG A 124 16.97 -20.95 10.18
N GLU A 125 17.92 -20.12 10.58
CA GLU A 125 17.77 -19.23 11.74
C GLU A 125 16.56 -18.31 11.57
N ILE A 126 16.44 -17.64 10.43
CA ILE A 126 15.33 -16.74 10.13
C ILE A 126 13.99 -17.48 10.16
N VAL A 127 13.91 -18.69 9.59
CA VAL A 127 12.69 -19.51 9.65
C VAL A 127 12.33 -19.87 11.09
N CYS A 128 13.30 -20.19 11.93
CA CYS A 128 13.07 -20.43 13.37
C CYS A 128 12.55 -19.17 14.08
N GLU A 129 13.14 -17.99 13.82
CA GLU A 129 12.68 -16.72 14.38
C GLU A 129 11.24 -16.39 13.97
N ILE A 130 10.89 -16.59 12.69
CA ILE A 130 9.52 -16.39 12.18
C ILE A 130 8.54 -17.31 12.92
N ARG A 131 8.86 -18.61 13.00
CA ARG A 131 8.02 -19.60 13.71
C ARG A 131 7.83 -19.24 15.18
N GLN A 132 8.89 -18.77 15.84
CA GLN A 132 8.81 -18.32 17.22
C GLN A 132 7.86 -17.13 17.35
N LYS A 133 7.99 -16.11 16.51
CA LYS A 133 7.09 -14.93 16.54
C LYS A 133 5.64 -15.28 16.26
N VAL A 134 5.40 -16.21 15.33
CA VAL A 134 4.05 -16.74 15.05
C VAL A 134 3.49 -17.46 16.28
N ALA A 135 4.29 -18.30 16.94
CA ALA A 135 3.89 -19.00 18.15
C ALA A 135 3.64 -18.04 19.34
N GLU A 136 4.45 -16.99 19.49
CA GLU A 136 4.28 -15.93 20.50
C GLU A 136 2.95 -15.18 20.34
N LYS A 137 2.47 -15.00 19.10
CA LYS A 137 1.15 -14.42 18.83
C LYS A 137 0.02 -15.38 19.20
N GLY A 138 0.20 -16.69 18.97
CA GLY A 138 -0.82 -17.70 19.28
C GLY A 138 -2.19 -17.33 18.69
N GLU A 139 -3.22 -17.33 19.54
CA GLU A 139 -4.60 -16.96 19.14
C GLU A 139 -4.77 -15.48 18.75
N GLN A 140 -3.80 -14.62 19.07
CA GLN A 140 -3.81 -13.20 18.69
C GLN A 140 -3.24 -12.97 17.28
N LEU A 141 -2.74 -14.01 16.60
CA LEU A 141 -2.30 -13.89 15.23
C LEU A 141 -3.52 -13.60 14.33
N SER A 142 -3.57 -12.41 13.76
CA SER A 142 -4.65 -12.05 12.84
C SER A 142 -4.66 -13.01 11.65
N PRO A 143 -5.81 -13.51 11.17
CA PRO A 143 -5.87 -14.45 10.06
C PRO A 143 -5.39 -13.81 8.74
N TRP A 144 -4.81 -14.64 7.85
CA TRP A 144 -4.56 -14.24 6.47
C TRP A 144 -5.87 -14.36 5.67
N LEU A 145 -6.60 -13.24 5.64
CA LEU A 145 -7.90 -13.09 5.02
C LEU A 145 -7.81 -12.81 3.51
N GLU A 146 -8.82 -13.26 2.78
CA GLU A 146 -9.14 -12.74 1.46
C GLU A 146 -9.69 -11.30 1.57
N GLN A 147 -9.52 -10.51 0.52
CA GLN A 147 -10.03 -9.14 0.43
C GLN A 147 -11.53 -9.03 0.77
N GLU A 148 -12.38 -9.97 0.36
CA GLU A 148 -13.80 -9.91 0.72
C GLU A 148 -14.06 -10.22 2.21
N GLU A 149 -13.21 -11.01 2.85
CA GLU A 149 -13.28 -11.28 4.29
C GLU A 149 -12.76 -10.10 5.11
N GLU A 150 -11.68 -9.45 4.66
CA GLU A 150 -11.21 -8.18 5.22
C GLU A 150 -12.33 -7.13 5.15
N TRP A 151 -12.99 -7.02 3.99
CA TRP A 151 -14.11 -6.10 3.81
C TRP A 151 -15.29 -6.41 4.73
N ARG A 152 -15.66 -7.69 4.91
CA ARG A 152 -16.73 -8.08 5.84
C ARG A 152 -16.42 -7.60 7.26
N SER A 153 -15.19 -7.76 7.72
CA SER A 153 -14.76 -7.31 9.04
C SER A 153 -14.88 -5.79 9.21
N ILE A 154 -14.48 -5.02 8.19
CA ILE A 154 -14.62 -3.55 8.18
C ILE A 154 -16.11 -3.15 8.17
N LYS A 155 -16.92 -3.84 7.37
CA LYS A 155 -18.35 -3.59 7.25
C LYS A 155 -19.11 -3.88 8.54
N GLU A 156 -18.80 -4.98 9.22
CA GLU A 156 -19.37 -5.34 10.52
C GLU A 156 -19.03 -4.30 11.60
N ARG A 157 -17.80 -3.76 11.55
CA ARG A 157 -17.40 -2.64 12.42
C ARG A 157 -18.11 -1.34 12.08
N GLY A 158 -18.67 -1.21 10.87
CA GLY A 158 -19.44 -0.04 10.40
C GLY A 158 -18.61 1.23 10.15
N ILE A 159 -17.28 1.16 10.27
CA ILE A 159 -16.36 2.29 10.15
C ILE A 159 -15.15 1.86 9.34
N LEU A 160 -14.83 2.62 8.30
CA LEU A 160 -13.59 2.52 7.52
C LEU A 160 -12.59 3.57 8.01
N ARG A 161 -11.35 3.17 8.26
CA ARG A 161 -10.28 4.03 8.78
C ARG A 161 -9.07 4.04 7.85
N THR A 162 -8.23 5.06 7.98
CA THR A 162 -6.97 5.14 7.23
C THR A 162 -6.00 3.99 7.54
N GLU A 163 -6.11 3.40 8.74
CA GLU A 163 -5.25 2.31 9.20
C GLU A 163 -5.64 0.94 8.63
N ASP A 164 -6.87 0.76 8.11
CA ASP A 164 -7.32 -0.55 7.64
C ASP A 164 -6.55 -1.07 6.42
N ALA A 165 -5.80 -0.20 5.74
CA ALA A 165 -5.01 -0.50 4.55
C ALA A 165 -5.77 -1.22 3.41
N TYR A 166 -7.11 -1.19 3.45
CA TYR A 166 -7.95 -1.86 2.49
C TYR A 166 -7.85 -1.18 1.11
N SER A 167 -7.56 -1.99 0.10
CA SER A 167 -7.40 -1.56 -1.29
C SER A 167 -8.68 -1.82 -2.06
N PHE A 168 -9.33 -0.77 -2.57
CA PHE A 168 -10.50 -0.89 -3.45
C PHE A 168 -10.05 -1.03 -4.90
N LYS A 169 -10.70 -1.91 -5.68
CA LYS A 169 -10.27 -2.18 -7.07
C LYS A 169 -10.59 -1.02 -8.00
N THR A 170 -11.74 -0.36 -7.79
CA THR A 170 -12.25 0.68 -8.69
C THR A 170 -13.05 1.74 -7.92
N ILE A 171 -13.31 2.88 -8.58
CA ILE A 171 -14.21 3.91 -8.03
C ILE A 171 -15.65 3.35 -7.90
N ALA A 172 -16.07 2.46 -8.80
CA ALA A 172 -17.37 1.79 -8.70
C ALA A 172 -17.43 0.86 -7.46
N ASP A 173 -16.34 0.15 -7.17
CA ASP A 173 -16.20 -0.69 -5.98
C ASP A 173 -16.34 0.15 -4.69
N ILE A 174 -15.69 1.32 -4.61
CA ILE A 174 -15.87 2.28 -3.51
C ILE A 174 -17.35 2.69 -3.37
N CYS A 175 -17.98 3.04 -4.49
CA CYS A 175 -19.38 3.48 -4.51
C CYS A 175 -20.34 2.38 -4.02
N GLN A 176 -20.10 1.13 -4.42
CA GLN A 176 -20.90 -0.01 -4.00
C GLN A 176 -20.69 -0.31 -2.52
N LYS A 177 -19.43 -0.50 -2.11
CA LYS A 177 -19.05 -0.93 -0.76
C LYS A 177 -19.34 0.14 0.30
N CYS A 178 -18.98 1.39 0.04
CA CYS A 178 -19.05 2.45 1.06
C CYS A 178 -20.34 3.27 1.03
N PHE A 179 -21.04 3.30 -0.11
CA PHE A 179 -22.17 4.21 -0.33
C PHE A 179 -23.44 3.53 -0.84
N GLY A 180 -23.46 2.20 -0.92
CA GLY A 180 -24.65 1.42 -1.26
C GLY A 180 -25.14 1.60 -2.70
N LYS A 181 -24.26 1.99 -3.63
CA LYS A 181 -24.60 2.04 -5.06
C LYS A 181 -24.75 0.63 -5.64
N ASP A 182 -25.55 0.52 -6.71
CA ASP A 182 -25.76 -0.74 -7.42
C ASP A 182 -24.46 -1.29 -8.03
N ALA A 183 -24.37 -2.61 -8.20
CA ALA A 183 -23.22 -3.29 -8.79
C ALA A 183 -22.92 -2.85 -10.23
N ASN A 184 -23.93 -2.34 -10.97
CA ASN A 184 -23.77 -1.82 -12.32
C ASN A 184 -23.46 -0.32 -12.36
N TYR A 185 -23.19 0.32 -11.21
CA TYR A 185 -22.87 1.74 -11.15
C TYR A 185 -21.59 2.06 -11.94
N ARG A 186 -21.72 2.88 -12.98
CA ARG A 186 -20.61 3.29 -13.85
C ARG A 186 -20.23 4.73 -13.56
N ILE A 187 -18.97 4.93 -13.22
CA ILE A 187 -18.41 6.27 -13.02
C ILE A 187 -16.96 6.31 -13.54
N GLN A 188 -16.62 7.39 -14.22
CA GLN A 188 -15.27 7.64 -14.74
C GLN A 188 -14.69 8.98 -14.27
N ARG A 189 -15.41 9.69 -13.40
CA ARG A 189 -14.98 10.98 -12.83
C ARG A 189 -14.20 10.72 -11.55
N SER A 190 -13.14 11.51 -11.34
CA SER A 190 -12.31 11.46 -10.13
C SER A 190 -12.87 12.32 -8.99
N PHE A 191 -13.90 13.14 -9.20
CA PHE A 191 -14.61 13.82 -8.11
C PHE A 191 -16.09 14.03 -8.49
N PHE A 192 -17.00 13.79 -7.55
CA PHE A 192 -18.46 13.92 -7.76
C PHE A 192 -19.24 13.80 -6.44
N HIS A 193 -20.49 14.28 -6.43
CA HIS A 193 -21.43 14.02 -5.34
C HIS A 193 -21.87 12.56 -5.35
N VAL A 194 -21.66 11.84 -4.25
CA VAL A 194 -21.97 10.40 -4.17
C VAL A 194 -23.33 10.12 -3.51
N ALA A 195 -23.64 10.74 -2.37
CA ALA A 195 -24.92 10.65 -1.67
C ALA A 195 -24.98 11.69 -0.52
N ASP A 196 -26.17 12.13 -0.12
CA ASP A 196 -26.42 12.95 1.10
C ASP A 196 -25.41 14.10 1.29
N ASP A 197 -25.25 14.94 0.26
CA ASP A 197 -24.28 16.06 0.19
C ASP A 197 -22.79 15.69 0.31
N ARG A 198 -22.46 14.39 0.41
CA ARG A 198 -21.08 13.89 0.46
C ARG A 198 -20.41 13.98 -0.90
N MET A 199 -19.20 14.53 -0.90
CA MET A 199 -18.33 14.60 -2.07
C MET A 199 -17.31 13.47 -2.04
N LEU A 200 -17.25 12.66 -3.09
CA LEU A 200 -16.16 11.71 -3.28
C LEU A 200 -15.04 12.37 -4.07
N TRP A 201 -13.79 12.13 -3.67
CA TRP A 201 -12.61 12.51 -4.41
C TRP A 201 -11.64 11.33 -4.51
N CYS A 202 -11.26 10.99 -5.74
CA CYS A 202 -10.31 9.94 -6.08
C CYS A 202 -9.10 10.55 -6.81
N PRO A 203 -8.25 11.32 -6.10
CA PRO A 203 -7.12 11.99 -6.73
C PRO A 203 -6.10 10.98 -7.23
N LYS A 204 -5.42 11.34 -8.33
CA LYS A 204 -4.16 10.72 -8.69
C LYS A 204 -3.05 11.57 -8.11
N LEU A 205 -2.31 11.03 -7.16
CA LEU A 205 -1.23 11.74 -6.51
C LEU A 205 -0.04 11.91 -7.46
N ALA A 206 0.71 13.00 -7.29
CA ALA A 206 1.86 13.34 -8.11
C ALA A 206 2.97 12.31 -7.96
N ILE A 207 3.74 12.11 -9.02
CA ILE A 207 4.99 11.34 -8.96
C ILE A 207 6.12 12.34 -8.74
N GLU A 208 6.92 12.13 -7.71
CA GLU A 208 8.17 12.86 -7.49
C GLU A 208 9.27 12.19 -8.31
N LEU A 209 10.00 12.99 -9.10
CA LEU A 209 11.12 12.54 -9.92
C LEU A 209 12.45 12.67 -9.16
N PRO A 210 13.53 12.00 -9.62
CA PRO A 210 14.84 12.05 -8.95
C PRO A 210 15.44 13.44 -8.77
N ASP A 211 15.04 14.40 -9.61
CA ASP A 211 15.46 15.81 -9.55
C ASP A 211 14.59 16.66 -8.59
N GLY A 212 13.64 16.04 -7.89
CA GLY A 212 12.69 16.70 -6.98
C GLY A 212 11.50 17.36 -7.68
N SER A 213 11.42 17.28 -9.02
CA SER A 213 10.26 17.78 -9.76
C SER A 213 9.06 16.84 -9.60
N LYS A 214 7.85 17.38 -9.75
CA LYS A 214 6.60 16.64 -9.57
C LYS A 214 5.83 16.60 -10.87
N VAL A 215 5.39 15.41 -11.25
CA VAL A 215 4.70 15.19 -12.53
C VAL A 215 3.22 14.95 -12.32
N ALA A 216 2.41 15.71 -13.05
CA ALA A 216 0.97 15.55 -13.11
C ALA A 216 0.58 14.18 -13.66
N GLN A 217 -0.32 13.48 -12.94
CA GLN A 217 -0.85 12.19 -13.38
C GLN A 217 -2.11 12.32 -14.26
N SER A 218 -2.62 13.54 -14.46
CA SER A 218 -3.83 13.77 -15.25
C SER A 218 -3.98 15.24 -15.64
N ARG A 219 -3.91 15.55 -16.94
CA ARG A 219 -4.30 16.86 -17.52
C ARG A 219 -3.70 18.07 -16.75
N GLY A 220 -2.41 18.00 -16.42
CA GLY A 220 -1.70 19.07 -15.72
C GLY A 220 -2.02 19.21 -14.22
N TRP A 221 -2.90 18.40 -13.65
CA TRP A 221 -3.17 18.40 -12.21
C TRP A 221 -2.10 17.65 -11.43
N ILE A 222 -1.46 18.37 -10.51
CA ILE A 222 -0.48 17.86 -9.56
C ILE A 222 -1.16 17.83 -8.20
N ASN A 223 -1.25 16.64 -7.59
CA ASN A 223 -1.83 16.44 -6.26
C ASN A 223 -0.75 15.90 -5.33
N GLU A 224 -0.31 16.69 -4.38
CA GLU A 224 0.73 16.30 -3.43
C GLU A 224 0.09 15.90 -2.11
N LEU A 225 0.54 14.79 -1.52
CA LEU A 225 0.14 14.39 -0.18
C LEU A 225 1.30 14.63 0.77
N SER A 226 1.08 15.39 1.84
CA SER A 226 2.09 15.59 2.88
C SER A 226 2.49 14.27 3.53
N ALA A 227 3.72 14.20 4.07
CA ALA A 227 4.23 12.97 4.68
C ALA A 227 3.29 12.44 5.77
N ASP A 228 2.73 13.29 6.63
CA ASP A 228 1.78 12.92 7.69
C ASP A 228 0.34 12.61 7.21
N TRP A 229 0.10 12.69 5.90
CA TRP A 229 -1.20 12.53 5.23
C TRP A 229 -2.27 13.50 5.73
N ASN A 230 -1.88 14.63 6.33
CA ASN A 230 -2.82 15.63 6.83
C ASN A 230 -3.15 16.71 5.80
N VAL A 231 -2.34 16.89 4.76
CA VAL A 231 -2.49 17.97 3.79
C VAL A 231 -2.40 17.41 2.38
N ILE A 232 -3.35 17.81 1.53
CA ILE A 232 -3.25 17.67 0.09
C ILE A 232 -3.09 19.05 -0.55
N ILE A 233 -2.09 19.20 -1.41
CA ILE A 233 -1.87 20.41 -2.21
C ILE A 233 -2.22 20.08 -3.65
N GLU A 234 -3.20 20.78 -4.24
CA GLU A 234 -3.65 20.60 -5.61
C GLU A 234 -3.34 21.87 -6.41
N HIS A 235 -2.61 21.75 -7.52
CA HIS A 235 -2.40 22.85 -8.46
C HIS A 235 -2.42 22.34 -9.91
N ASN A 236 -2.57 23.27 -10.85
CA ASN A 236 -2.64 22.95 -12.28
C ASN A 236 -1.68 23.80 -13.10
N ASP A 237 -0.71 23.16 -13.75
CA ASP A 237 0.30 23.83 -14.56
C ASP A 237 -0.18 24.16 -15.99
N SER A 238 -1.35 23.66 -16.39
CA SER A 238 -1.89 23.83 -17.74
C SER A 238 -2.80 25.05 -17.93
N GLY A 239 -2.76 26.02 -17.00
CA GLY A 239 -3.55 27.25 -17.10
C GLY A 239 -5.06 27.01 -17.01
N ALA A 240 -5.48 26.04 -16.19
CA ALA A 240 -6.88 25.67 -16.05
C ALA A 240 -7.76 26.83 -15.54
N THR A 241 -9.05 26.76 -15.87
CA THR A 241 -10.11 27.61 -15.32
C THR A 241 -10.12 27.64 -13.79
N PRO A 242 -10.63 28.72 -13.16
CA PRO A 242 -10.74 28.83 -11.71
C PRO A 242 -11.38 27.59 -11.08
N VAL A 243 -10.74 27.00 -10.07
CA VAL A 243 -11.31 25.88 -9.33
C VAL A 243 -12.43 26.38 -8.45
N LYS A 244 -13.62 25.79 -8.62
CA LYS A 244 -14.69 25.94 -7.63
C LYS A 244 -14.46 24.93 -6.52
N HIS A 245 -14.19 25.42 -5.32
CA HIS A 245 -14.08 24.58 -4.14
C HIS A 245 -15.48 24.17 -3.68
N PRO A 246 -15.71 22.89 -3.38
CA PRO A 246 -16.96 22.47 -2.78
C PRO A 246 -17.05 22.97 -1.35
N ASP A 247 -18.25 23.39 -0.94
CA ASP A 247 -18.56 23.80 0.44
C ASP A 247 -18.58 22.61 1.42
N GLN A 248 -18.42 21.39 0.92
CA GLN A 248 -18.53 20.15 1.67
C GLN A 248 -17.19 19.39 1.70
N PRO A 249 -16.83 18.78 2.85
CA PRO A 249 -15.67 17.91 2.93
C PRO A 249 -15.74 16.74 1.94
N ARG A 250 -14.58 16.36 1.42
CA ARG A 250 -14.38 15.29 0.44
C ARG A 250 -13.94 14.01 1.14
N TYR A 251 -14.66 12.93 0.91
CA TYR A 251 -14.20 11.58 1.23
C TYR A 251 -13.13 11.20 0.21
N THR A 252 -11.88 11.06 0.65
CA THR A 252 -10.74 10.99 -0.27
C THR A 252 -10.18 9.58 -0.34
N PHE A 253 -10.23 9.02 -1.54
CA PHE A 253 -9.68 7.71 -1.89
C PHE A 253 -8.59 7.87 -2.94
N ALA A 254 -7.35 8.08 -2.51
CA ALA A 254 -6.27 8.30 -3.45
C ALA A 254 -5.99 7.03 -4.27
N LYS A 255 -5.73 7.22 -5.57
CA LYS A 255 -5.27 6.14 -6.43
C LYS A 255 -3.95 5.62 -5.88
N SER A 256 -3.83 4.30 -5.77
CA SER A 256 -2.69 3.59 -5.21
C SER A 256 -2.35 2.35 -6.03
N LYS A 257 -1.30 1.63 -5.61
CA LYS A 257 -1.09 0.23 -5.96
C LYS A 257 -1.51 -0.66 -4.80
N ASP A 258 -2.03 -1.84 -5.10
CA ASP A 258 -2.17 -2.89 -4.10
C ASP A 258 -0.85 -3.66 -3.92
N GLU A 259 -0.83 -4.59 -2.97
CA GLU A 259 0.33 -5.44 -2.70
C GLU A 259 0.73 -6.36 -3.86
N ARG A 260 -0.06 -6.45 -4.94
CA ARG A 260 0.25 -7.19 -6.17
C ARG A 260 0.82 -6.27 -7.26
N GLY A 261 0.89 -4.96 -7.02
CA GLY A 261 1.26 -3.94 -8.00
C GLY A 261 0.11 -3.57 -8.96
N GLU A 262 -1.12 -4.00 -8.68
CA GLU A 262 -2.30 -3.69 -9.49
C GLU A 262 -2.86 -2.32 -9.09
N ASN A 263 -3.55 -1.64 -10.02
CA ASN A 263 -4.16 -0.34 -9.72
C ASN A 263 -5.27 -0.53 -8.69
N ALA A 264 -5.24 0.30 -7.65
CA ALA A 264 -6.21 0.29 -6.57
C ALA A 264 -6.50 1.72 -6.09
N TYR A 265 -7.34 1.82 -5.06
CA TYR A 265 -7.64 3.05 -4.35
C TYR A 265 -7.61 2.79 -2.85
N ARG A 266 -7.00 3.70 -2.09
CA ARG A 266 -6.92 3.62 -0.63
C ARG A 266 -7.60 4.82 0.00
N PHE A 267 -8.39 4.59 1.04
CA PHE A 267 -8.95 5.67 1.85
C PHE A 267 -7.84 6.37 2.63
N ILE A 268 -7.73 7.69 2.46
CA ILE A 268 -6.68 8.52 3.11
C ILE A 268 -7.25 9.57 4.07
N GLY A 269 -8.58 9.65 4.19
CA GLY A 269 -9.28 10.52 5.14
C GLY A 269 -10.37 11.36 4.49
N ILE A 270 -10.98 12.20 5.31
CA ILE A 270 -11.95 13.22 4.87
C ILE A 270 -11.22 14.56 4.84
N PHE A 271 -11.19 15.22 3.68
CA PHE A 271 -10.44 16.46 3.45
C PHE A 271 -11.36 17.63 3.15
N GLU A 272 -11.09 18.76 3.79
CA GLU A 272 -11.80 20.01 3.56
C GLU A 272 -10.87 21.02 2.91
N TRP A 273 -11.40 21.83 2.00
CA TRP A 273 -10.65 22.93 1.42
C TRP A 273 -10.36 23.98 2.51
N SER A 274 -9.10 24.38 2.64
CA SER A 274 -8.66 25.37 3.62
C SER A 274 -8.45 26.74 2.99
N GLU A 275 -7.61 26.82 1.97
CA GLU A 275 -7.25 28.09 1.33
C GLU A 275 -6.69 27.87 -0.07
N THR A 276 -6.57 28.97 -0.83
CA THR A 276 -5.79 29.01 -2.07
C THR A 276 -4.65 30.00 -1.87
N THR A 277 -3.42 29.54 -2.08
CA THR A 277 -2.23 30.38 -1.94
C THR A 277 -2.19 31.45 -3.05
N PRO A 278 -1.43 32.55 -2.86
CA PRO A 278 -1.25 33.54 -3.92
C PRO A 278 -0.63 32.98 -5.22
N SER A 279 0.13 31.88 -5.11
CA SER A 279 0.68 31.09 -6.22
C SER A 279 -0.36 30.24 -6.96
N GLY A 280 -1.60 30.14 -6.45
CA GLY A 280 -2.68 29.38 -7.06
C GLY A 280 -2.77 27.92 -6.61
N GLU A 281 -2.09 27.54 -5.52
CA GLU A 281 -2.18 26.19 -4.96
C GLU A 281 -3.38 26.08 -4.04
N HIS A 282 -4.14 25.00 -4.18
CA HIS A 282 -5.32 24.72 -3.36
C HIS A 282 -4.95 23.76 -2.25
N ILE A 283 -5.06 24.23 -1.01
CA ILE A 283 -4.69 23.47 0.18
C ILE A 283 -5.94 22.82 0.77
N TYR A 284 -5.89 21.50 0.94
CA TYR A 284 -6.92 20.72 1.62
C TYR A 284 -6.35 20.12 2.90
N LYS A 285 -7.06 20.23 4.02
CA LYS A 285 -6.66 19.69 5.32
C LYS A 285 -7.53 18.51 5.71
N ARG A 286 -6.93 17.47 6.28
CA ARG A 286 -7.64 16.28 6.77
C ARG A 286 -8.41 16.64 8.04
N MET A 287 -9.72 16.43 8.00
CA MET A 287 -10.65 16.67 9.09
C MET A 287 -10.95 15.40 9.89
N ALA A 288 -10.87 14.23 9.25
CA ALA A 288 -11.08 12.94 9.90
C ALA A 288 -10.26 11.84 9.23
N SER A 289 -9.84 10.86 10.03
CA SER A 289 -9.15 9.62 9.60
C SER A 289 -10.10 8.42 9.45
N ASP A 290 -11.39 8.61 9.72
CA ASP A 290 -12.40 7.58 9.62
C ASP A 290 -13.69 8.08 8.97
N MET A 291 -14.44 7.14 8.37
CA MET A 291 -15.77 7.38 7.83
C MET A 291 -16.74 6.28 8.23
N LYS A 292 -17.95 6.67 8.63
CA LYS A 292 -19.07 5.75 8.84
C LYS A 292 -19.55 5.19 7.50
N LEU A 293 -19.65 3.88 7.44
CA LEU A 293 -20.25 3.15 6.31
C LEU A 293 -21.78 3.26 6.37
N LYS A 294 -22.42 3.19 5.20
CA LYS A 294 -23.87 3.03 5.10
C LYS A 294 -24.28 1.56 5.22
#